data_AF-A0A1G5GLE8-F1
#
_entry.id   AF-A0A1G5GLE8-F1
#
_cell.length_a   1.000
_cell.length_b   1.000
_cell.length_c   1.000
_cell.angle_alpha   90.00
_cell.angle_beta   90.00
_cell.angle_gamma   90.00
#
_symmetry.space_group_name_H-M   'P 1'
#
loop_
_entity.id
_entity.type
_entity.pdbx_description
1 polymer ?
#
loop_
_entity_poly.entity_id
_entity_poly.type
_entity_poly.pdbx_seq_one_letter_code
_entity_poly.pdbx_strand_id
1 'polypeptide(L)'
;MTDKDNLFGERLKSLRSMRGNKSQKEFAEELGIPQPTLSSYESGKIKPTVDAIINIADKCGISMDWLCGRDETFRLGSLGDVLSFFLEIFETEEFSIKTTVHNRVDIERKDATDDNDRNWVDLKVYYNETFNNPKAILNQDLCDVIEKAYMLTNELRGFERSQESYEREKQYYIDSWRDIPITKVDHSGIPIEEQRKRMLELMKAEWEALEKTDK
;
A
#
# COMPACT_ATOMS: atom_id res chain seq x y z
N MET A 1 -16.64 -21.35 -15.19
CA MET A 1 -16.32 -21.88 -13.84
C MET A 1 -14.84 -22.17 -13.83
N THR A 2 -14.05 -21.25 -13.29
CA THR A 2 -12.63 -21.49 -13.00
C THR A 2 -12.56 -22.44 -11.83
N ASP A 3 -11.84 -23.53 -11.99
CA ASP A 3 -11.69 -24.57 -10.99
C ASP A 3 -10.75 -24.02 -9.90
N LYS A 4 -11.30 -23.60 -8.75
CA LYS A 4 -10.51 -23.00 -7.65
C LYS A 4 -9.38 -23.92 -7.14
N ASP A 5 -9.41 -25.21 -7.48
CA ASP A 5 -8.44 -26.21 -7.03
C ASP A 5 -7.03 -26.05 -7.66
N ASN A 6 -6.88 -25.33 -8.78
CA ASN A 6 -5.58 -25.14 -9.45
C ASN A 6 -5.28 -23.72 -9.96
N LEU A 7 -5.64 -22.70 -9.19
CA LEU A 7 -5.34 -21.30 -9.52
C LEU A 7 -3.83 -21.05 -9.79
N PHE A 8 -2.94 -21.71 -9.04
CA PHE A 8 -1.49 -21.65 -9.27
C PHE A 8 -1.11 -22.11 -10.68
N GLY A 9 -1.59 -23.30 -11.10
CA GLY A 9 -1.28 -23.86 -12.41
C GLY A 9 -1.87 -23.05 -13.56
N GLU A 10 -3.04 -22.44 -13.37
CA GLU A 10 -3.63 -21.50 -14.33
C GLU A 10 -2.80 -20.23 -14.47
N ARG A 11 -2.37 -19.61 -13.37
CA ARG A 11 -1.52 -18.42 -13.40
C ARG A 11 -0.16 -18.71 -14.02
N LEU A 12 0.41 -19.88 -13.75
CA LEU A 12 1.66 -20.32 -14.36
C LEU A 12 1.54 -20.50 -15.89
N LYS A 13 0.43 -21.07 -16.37
CA LYS A 13 0.12 -21.13 -17.81
C LYS A 13 0.00 -19.73 -18.41
N SER A 14 -0.69 -18.82 -17.73
CA SER A 14 -0.83 -17.44 -18.19
C SER A 14 0.52 -16.73 -18.32
N LEU A 15 1.43 -16.88 -17.34
CA LEU A 15 2.79 -16.34 -17.44
C LEU A 15 3.54 -16.88 -18.65
N ARG A 16 3.47 -18.20 -18.88
CA ARG A 16 4.09 -18.82 -20.04
C ARG A 16 3.56 -18.25 -21.36
N SER A 17 2.25 -18.03 -21.43
CA SER A 17 1.59 -17.40 -22.59
C SER A 17 2.03 -15.94 -22.78
N MET A 18 2.13 -15.18 -21.69
CA MET A 18 2.55 -13.77 -21.72
C MET A 18 4.02 -13.59 -22.09
N ARG A 19 4.89 -14.55 -21.77
CA ARG A 19 6.33 -14.53 -22.12
C ARG A 19 6.61 -14.99 -23.56
N GLY A 20 5.76 -14.57 -24.50
CA GLY A 20 5.92 -14.88 -25.93
C GLY A 20 5.32 -16.21 -26.36
N ASN A 21 4.29 -16.69 -25.65
CA ASN A 21 3.59 -17.94 -25.95
C ASN A 21 4.51 -19.17 -26.02
N LYS A 22 5.42 -19.27 -25.05
CA LYS A 22 6.42 -20.35 -24.99
C LYS A 22 5.77 -21.72 -24.85
N SER A 23 6.40 -22.72 -25.43
CA SER A 23 6.10 -24.12 -25.11
C SER A 23 6.47 -24.44 -23.65
N GLN A 24 5.88 -25.51 -23.10
CA GLN A 24 6.25 -25.97 -21.76
C GLN A 24 7.74 -26.31 -21.65
N LYS A 25 8.37 -26.77 -22.72
CA LYS A 25 9.79 -27.09 -22.72
C LYS A 25 10.65 -25.82 -22.55
N GLU A 26 10.41 -24.81 -23.38
CA GLU A 26 11.17 -23.55 -23.35
C GLU A 26 10.98 -22.80 -22.03
N PHE A 27 9.76 -22.82 -21.49
CA PHE A 27 9.49 -22.17 -20.20
C PHE A 27 10.10 -22.93 -19.03
N ALA A 28 10.10 -24.27 -19.08
CA ALA A 28 10.76 -25.09 -18.06
C ALA A 28 12.29 -24.86 -18.05
N GLU A 29 12.89 -24.72 -19.23
CA GLU A 29 14.31 -24.36 -19.38
C GLU A 29 14.62 -22.97 -18.79
N GLU A 30 13.77 -21.97 -19.03
CA GLU A 30 13.91 -20.62 -18.44
C GLU A 30 13.82 -20.64 -16.91
N LEU A 31 12.91 -21.46 -16.37
CA LEU A 31 12.70 -21.62 -14.93
C LEU A 31 13.76 -22.54 -14.28
N GLY A 32 14.56 -23.25 -15.06
CA GLY A 32 15.54 -24.21 -14.54
C GLY A 32 14.92 -25.47 -13.92
N ILE A 33 13.73 -25.88 -14.38
CA ILE A 33 13.04 -27.08 -13.89
C ILE A 33 12.82 -28.10 -15.04
N PRO A 34 12.65 -29.40 -14.73
CA PRO A 34 12.29 -30.38 -15.75
C PRO A 34 10.91 -30.08 -16.37
N GLN A 35 10.76 -30.25 -17.69
CA GLN A 35 9.47 -30.06 -18.37
C GLN A 35 8.31 -30.89 -17.79
N PRO A 36 8.51 -32.17 -17.37
CA PRO A 36 7.44 -32.93 -16.70
C PRO A 36 7.01 -32.32 -15.37
N THR A 37 7.93 -31.67 -14.66
CA THR A 37 7.65 -30.94 -13.41
C THR A 37 6.76 -29.73 -13.70
N LEU A 38 7.11 -28.92 -14.71
CA LEU A 38 6.27 -27.79 -15.13
C LEU A 38 4.86 -28.26 -15.54
N SER A 39 4.77 -29.33 -16.33
CA SER A 39 3.48 -29.89 -16.76
C SER A 39 2.63 -30.35 -15.57
N SER A 40 3.27 -30.94 -14.55
CA SER A 40 2.60 -31.37 -13.31
C SER A 40 2.12 -30.18 -12.46
N TYR A 41 2.86 -29.07 -12.45
CA TYR A 41 2.44 -27.82 -11.80
C TYR A 41 1.26 -27.18 -12.53
N GLU A 42 1.36 -27.02 -13.84
CA GLU A 42 0.32 -26.42 -14.69
C GLU A 42 -1.01 -27.21 -14.67
N SER A 43 -0.95 -28.53 -14.50
CA SER A 43 -2.12 -29.42 -14.38
C SER A 43 -2.63 -29.58 -12.94
N GLY A 44 -1.90 -29.08 -11.94
CA GLY A 44 -2.27 -29.22 -10.53
C GLY A 44 -2.00 -30.61 -9.95
N LYS A 45 -1.39 -31.53 -10.72
CA LYS A 45 -1.07 -32.91 -10.30
C LYS A 45 -0.07 -32.96 -9.15
N ILE A 46 0.87 -32.02 -9.12
CA ILE A 46 1.87 -31.89 -8.06
C ILE A 46 1.86 -30.44 -7.56
N LYS A 47 1.86 -30.26 -6.24
CA LYS A 47 2.06 -28.93 -5.64
C LYS A 47 3.57 -28.61 -5.62
N PRO A 48 3.98 -27.41 -6.05
CA PRO A 48 5.38 -26.98 -6.01
C PRO A 48 5.87 -26.84 -4.57
N THR A 49 7.19 -27.00 -4.37
CA THR A 49 7.83 -26.64 -3.09
C THR A 49 7.93 -25.13 -2.95
N VAL A 50 8.16 -24.64 -1.72
CA VAL A 50 8.38 -23.21 -1.47
C VAL A 50 9.56 -22.69 -2.31
N ASP A 51 10.67 -23.44 -2.37
CA ASP A 51 11.83 -23.06 -3.18
C ASP A 51 11.49 -22.93 -4.68
N ALA A 52 10.65 -23.82 -5.21
CA ALA A 52 10.20 -23.74 -6.59
C ALA A 52 9.32 -22.50 -6.83
N ILE A 53 8.45 -22.15 -5.87
CA ILE A 53 7.60 -20.95 -5.94
C ILE A 53 8.48 -19.68 -5.95
N ILE A 54 9.44 -19.58 -5.04
CA ILE A 54 10.39 -18.45 -4.96
C ILE A 54 11.15 -18.32 -6.29
N ASN A 55 11.75 -19.40 -6.78
CA ASN A 55 12.51 -19.38 -8.02
C ASN A 55 11.64 -18.95 -9.23
N ILE A 56 10.39 -19.42 -9.32
CA ILE A 56 9.47 -18.99 -10.37
C ILE A 56 9.15 -17.50 -10.23
N ALA A 57 8.86 -17.03 -9.01
CA ALA A 57 8.55 -15.63 -8.74
C ALA A 57 9.71 -14.71 -9.16
N ASP A 58 10.95 -15.06 -8.78
CA ASP A 58 12.15 -14.30 -9.09
C ASP A 58 12.46 -14.27 -10.60
N LYS A 59 12.41 -15.44 -11.27
CA LYS A 59 12.65 -15.54 -12.72
C LYS A 59 11.59 -14.82 -13.54
N CYS A 60 10.35 -14.84 -13.07
CA CYS A 60 9.22 -14.22 -13.75
C CYS A 60 9.01 -12.75 -13.35
N GLY A 61 9.70 -12.24 -12.32
CA GLY A 61 9.54 -10.88 -11.83
C GLY A 61 8.13 -10.61 -11.29
N ILE A 62 7.53 -11.59 -10.61
CA ILE A 62 6.17 -11.52 -10.06
C ILE A 62 6.19 -11.79 -8.56
N SER A 63 5.13 -11.40 -7.83
CA SER A 63 5.01 -11.76 -6.42
C SER A 63 4.58 -13.22 -6.26
N MET A 64 5.09 -13.87 -5.21
CA MET A 64 4.61 -15.19 -4.80
C MET A 64 3.13 -15.16 -4.45
N ASP A 65 2.64 -14.05 -3.86
CA ASP A 65 1.24 -13.88 -3.53
C ASP A 65 0.35 -13.91 -4.78
N TRP A 66 0.74 -13.20 -5.84
CA TRP A 66 0.06 -13.32 -7.13
C TRP A 66 0.24 -14.71 -7.74
N LEU A 67 1.37 -15.37 -7.61
CA LEU A 67 1.48 -16.73 -8.16
C LEU A 67 0.58 -17.74 -7.41
N CYS A 68 0.35 -17.53 -6.11
CA CYS A 68 -0.37 -18.45 -5.23
C CYS A 68 -1.85 -18.10 -4.98
N GLY A 69 -2.39 -17.03 -5.57
CA GLY A 69 -3.81 -16.68 -5.34
C GLY A 69 -4.06 -15.84 -4.09
N ARG A 70 -3.05 -15.14 -3.59
CA ARG A 70 -3.09 -14.32 -2.36
C ARG A 70 -3.09 -12.82 -2.63
N ASP A 71 -3.13 -12.42 -3.89
CA ASP A 71 -3.22 -11.03 -4.37
C ASP A 71 -4.56 -10.35 -4.08
N GLU A 72 -5.60 -11.11 -3.69
CA GLU A 72 -6.93 -10.56 -3.43
C GLU A 72 -7.07 -9.81 -2.11
N THR A 73 -6.07 -9.86 -1.21
CA THR A 73 -6.13 -9.15 0.06
C THR A 73 -4.87 -8.33 0.30
N PHE A 74 -4.98 -7.00 0.24
CA PHE A 74 -3.99 -6.11 0.82
C PHE A 74 -3.77 -6.50 2.29
N ARG A 75 -2.53 -6.80 2.66
CA ARG A 75 -2.13 -7.14 4.03
C ARG A 75 -0.83 -6.45 4.35
N LEU A 76 -0.78 -5.81 5.52
CA LEU A 76 0.46 -5.31 6.11
C LEU A 76 1.10 -6.47 6.87
N GLY A 77 2.17 -7.05 6.33
CA GLY A 77 2.88 -8.19 6.92
C GLY A 77 4.11 -7.77 7.74
N SER A 78 4.62 -6.57 7.52
CA SER A 78 5.83 -6.03 8.13
C SER A 78 5.72 -4.51 8.34
N LEU A 79 6.64 -3.93 9.14
CA LEU A 79 6.77 -2.48 9.24
C LEU A 79 7.23 -1.82 7.92
N GLY A 80 7.88 -2.58 7.04
CA GLY A 80 8.20 -2.12 5.69
C GLY A 80 6.93 -1.86 4.88
N ASP A 81 5.92 -2.73 4.99
CA ASP A 81 4.64 -2.52 4.31
C ASP A 81 3.89 -1.31 4.88
N VAL A 82 4.01 -1.07 6.19
CA VAL A 82 3.46 0.13 6.84
C VAL A 82 4.14 1.39 6.30
N LEU A 83 5.47 1.39 6.18
CA LEU A 83 6.21 2.49 5.57
C LEU A 83 5.77 2.73 4.13
N SER A 84 5.70 1.67 3.32
CA SER A 84 5.24 1.75 1.93
C SER A 84 3.83 2.34 1.84
N PHE A 85 2.90 1.91 2.68
CA PHE A 85 1.55 2.48 2.74
C PHE A 85 1.56 3.99 3.00
N PHE A 86 2.36 4.46 3.97
CA PHE A 86 2.46 5.90 4.25
C PHE A 86 3.14 6.68 3.11
N LEU A 87 4.17 6.10 2.46
CA LEU A 87 4.81 6.71 1.30
C LEU A 87 3.80 6.87 0.14
N GLU A 88 3.07 5.81 -0.19
CA GLU A 88 2.02 5.85 -1.22
C GLU A 88 0.98 6.94 -0.93
N ILE A 89 0.58 7.10 0.33
CA ILE A 89 -0.39 8.11 0.78
C ILE A 89 0.18 9.54 0.74
N PHE A 90 1.45 9.74 1.10
CA PHE A 90 2.05 11.07 1.11
C PHE A 90 2.48 11.55 -0.28
N GLU A 91 2.62 10.62 -1.23
CA GLU A 91 2.93 10.91 -2.62
C GLU A 91 1.70 11.28 -3.45
N THR A 92 0.47 11.26 -2.91
CA THR A 92 -0.74 11.48 -3.70
C THR A 92 -0.97 12.96 -4.05
N GLU A 93 -1.64 13.21 -5.19
CA GLU A 93 -2.05 14.58 -5.56
C GLU A 93 -3.45 14.93 -5.04
N GLU A 94 -4.34 13.94 -4.97
CA GLU A 94 -5.79 14.17 -4.78
C GLU A 94 -6.21 14.36 -3.32
N PHE A 95 -5.34 14.11 -2.36
CA PHE A 95 -5.59 14.45 -0.96
C PHE A 95 -4.30 14.78 -0.23
N SER A 96 -4.42 15.37 0.96
CA SER A 96 -3.30 15.61 1.84
C SER A 96 -3.64 15.29 3.30
N ILE A 97 -2.61 14.87 4.03
CA ILE A 97 -2.66 14.59 5.45
C ILE A 97 -1.68 15.53 6.13
N LYS A 98 -2.21 16.45 6.95
CA LYS A 98 -1.37 17.31 7.79
C LYS A 98 -0.68 16.44 8.83
N THR A 99 0.65 16.47 8.82
CA THR A 99 1.48 15.69 9.71
C THR A 99 2.26 16.61 10.63
N THR A 100 2.19 16.37 11.94
CA THR A 100 2.99 17.08 12.94
C THR A 100 3.84 16.06 13.68
N VAL A 101 5.16 16.27 13.71
CA VAL A 101 6.11 15.37 14.37
C VAL A 101 6.67 16.07 15.61
N HIS A 102 6.32 15.55 16.78
CA HIS A 102 6.90 15.95 18.05
C HIS A 102 7.90 14.88 18.49
N ASN A 103 9.15 15.00 18.00
CA ASN A 103 10.19 14.02 18.23
C ASN A 103 11.44 14.68 18.87
N ARG A 104 11.31 14.99 20.15
CA ARG A 104 12.37 15.51 21.02
C ARG A 104 12.78 14.41 22.00
N VAL A 105 13.63 13.50 21.53
CA VAL A 105 14.04 12.30 22.28
C VAL A 105 14.75 12.64 23.59
N ASP A 106 15.36 13.83 23.67
CA ASP A 106 16.11 14.33 24.81
C ASP A 106 15.24 14.82 25.98
N ILE A 107 13.94 15.09 25.76
CA ILE A 107 13.05 15.65 26.78
C ILE A 107 12.07 14.64 27.38
N GLU A 108 11.80 13.52 26.71
CA GLU A 108 10.78 12.57 27.18
C GLU A 108 11.25 11.81 28.43
N ARG A 109 10.60 12.13 29.55
CA ARG A 109 10.83 11.46 30.82
C ARG A 109 9.91 10.24 30.96
N LYS A 110 10.34 9.25 31.73
CA LYS A 110 9.55 8.01 31.95
C LYS A 110 8.18 8.25 32.57
N ASP A 111 8.01 9.34 33.29
CA ASP A 111 6.79 9.76 33.98
C ASP A 111 6.03 10.86 33.22
N ALA A 112 6.45 11.21 32.00
CA ALA A 112 5.77 12.21 31.20
C ALA A 112 4.35 11.75 30.82
N THR A 113 3.35 12.54 31.21
CA THR A 113 1.94 12.30 30.87
C THR A 113 1.34 13.37 29.98
N ASP A 114 1.96 14.56 29.93
CA ASP A 114 1.55 15.67 29.08
C ASP A 114 2.14 15.50 27.67
N ASP A 115 1.34 15.72 26.63
CA ASP A 115 1.79 15.54 25.25
C ASP A 115 2.92 16.53 24.86
N ASN A 116 3.07 17.65 25.57
CA ASN A 116 4.21 18.56 25.37
C ASN A 116 5.55 17.95 25.80
N ASP A 117 5.52 16.96 26.71
CA ASP A 117 6.71 16.30 27.26
C ASP A 117 6.91 14.89 26.68
N ARG A 118 6.09 14.47 25.72
CA ARG A 118 6.10 13.11 25.14
C ARG A 118 6.41 13.15 23.65
N ASN A 119 7.01 12.08 23.13
CA ASN A 119 7.23 11.97 21.69
C ASN A 119 6.00 11.40 20.98
N TRP A 120 5.54 12.06 19.92
CA TRP A 120 4.37 11.64 19.16
C TRP A 120 4.40 12.13 17.71
N VAL A 121 3.56 11.53 16.88
CA VAL A 121 3.25 11.98 15.54
C VAL A 121 1.73 12.12 15.43
N ASP A 122 1.26 13.31 15.06
CA ASP A 122 -0.16 13.61 14.83
C ASP A 122 -0.41 13.64 13.34
N LEU A 123 -1.47 12.94 12.91
CA LEU A 123 -1.95 12.93 11.53
C LEU A 123 -3.36 13.49 11.53
N LYS A 124 -3.59 14.50 10.69
CA LYS A 124 -4.86 15.21 10.60
C LYS A 124 -5.29 15.33 9.16
N VAL A 125 -6.47 14.79 8.86
CA VAL A 125 -7.12 14.92 7.55
C VAL A 125 -8.24 15.94 7.70
N TYR A 126 -8.18 17.01 6.92
CA TYR A 126 -9.25 18.00 6.85
C TYR A 126 -10.26 17.56 5.79
N TYR A 127 -11.55 17.66 6.12
CA TYR A 127 -12.61 17.24 5.21
C TYR A 127 -12.64 18.06 3.91
N ASN A 128 -12.50 19.38 4.02
CA ASN A 128 -12.50 20.29 2.88
C ASN A 128 -11.14 21.00 2.76
N GLU A 129 -10.21 20.34 2.07
CA GLU A 129 -8.87 20.87 1.85
C GLU A 129 -8.73 21.66 0.55
N THR A 130 -9.74 21.59 -0.33
CA THR A 130 -9.71 22.24 -1.66
C THR A 130 -9.50 23.76 -1.60
N PHE A 131 -9.85 24.40 -0.49
CA PHE A 131 -9.61 25.83 -0.27
C PHE A 131 -8.14 26.21 -0.12
N ASN A 132 -7.31 25.30 0.41
CA ASN A 132 -5.88 25.52 0.62
C ASN A 132 -5.03 24.76 -0.40
N ASN A 133 -5.51 23.63 -0.88
CA ASN A 133 -4.90 22.83 -1.93
C ASN A 133 -5.97 22.44 -2.98
N PRO A 134 -6.09 23.17 -4.10
CA PRO A 134 -7.08 22.89 -5.14
C PRO A 134 -6.99 21.50 -5.78
N LYS A 135 -5.83 20.82 -5.67
CA LYS A 135 -5.66 19.44 -6.15
C LYS A 135 -6.23 18.40 -5.18
N ALA A 136 -6.42 18.74 -3.90
CA ALA A 136 -6.88 17.85 -2.85
C ALA A 136 -8.40 17.56 -2.90
N ILE A 137 -8.88 17.13 -4.07
CA ILE A 137 -10.30 16.93 -4.38
C ILE A 137 -10.93 15.70 -3.69
N LEU A 138 -10.13 14.75 -3.23
CA LEU A 138 -10.56 13.51 -2.57
C LEU A 138 -10.36 13.54 -1.04
N ASN A 139 -10.06 14.69 -0.43
CA ASN A 139 -9.91 14.78 1.04
C ASN A 139 -11.20 14.39 1.79
N GLN A 140 -12.35 14.74 1.22
CA GLN A 140 -13.66 14.33 1.72
C GLN A 140 -13.81 12.80 1.67
N ASP A 141 -13.54 12.19 0.52
CA ASP A 141 -13.60 10.73 0.35
C ASP A 141 -12.62 10.00 1.30
N LEU A 142 -11.41 10.56 1.50
CA LEU A 142 -10.45 10.01 2.45
C LEU A 142 -10.99 10.03 3.89
N CYS A 143 -11.62 11.12 4.32
CA CYS A 143 -12.28 11.19 5.62
C CYS A 143 -13.36 10.12 5.75
N ASP A 144 -14.20 9.95 4.73
CA ASP A 144 -15.28 8.97 4.73
C ASP A 144 -14.73 7.52 4.79
N VAL A 145 -13.67 7.21 4.04
CA VAL A 145 -12.99 5.90 4.09
C VAL A 145 -12.41 5.62 5.47
N ILE A 146 -11.73 6.60 6.09
CA ILE A 146 -11.17 6.47 7.44
C ILE A 146 -12.27 6.26 8.48
N GLU A 147 -13.35 7.04 8.41
CA GLU A 147 -14.50 6.91 9.32
C GLU A 147 -15.11 5.51 9.22
N LYS A 148 -15.35 5.02 8.00
CA LYS A 148 -15.92 3.68 7.79
C LYS A 148 -15.01 2.58 8.30
N ALA A 149 -13.70 2.66 8.06
CA ALA A 149 -12.75 1.71 8.61
C ALA A 149 -12.76 1.69 10.15
N TYR A 150 -12.78 2.88 10.77
CA TYR A 150 -12.87 3.04 12.23
C TYR A 150 -14.16 2.43 12.80
N MET A 151 -15.32 2.79 12.23
CA MET A 151 -16.62 2.28 12.67
C MET A 151 -16.68 0.74 12.61
N LEU A 152 -16.41 0.15 11.44
CA LEU A 152 -16.50 -1.30 11.24
C LEU A 152 -15.60 -2.08 12.18
N THR A 153 -14.37 -1.58 12.42
CA THR A 153 -13.42 -2.25 13.30
C THR A 153 -13.78 -2.12 14.76
N ASN A 154 -14.33 -0.99 15.20
CA ASN A 154 -14.78 -0.81 16.57
C ASN A 154 -16.05 -1.60 16.89
N GLU A 155 -17.04 -1.62 15.99
CA GLU A 155 -18.23 -2.45 16.16
C GLU A 155 -17.88 -3.93 16.30
N LEU A 156 -16.92 -4.43 15.51
CA LEU A 156 -16.42 -5.80 15.64
C LEU A 156 -15.74 -6.03 16.99
N ARG A 157 -14.86 -5.12 17.42
CA ARG A 157 -14.14 -5.20 18.71
C ARG A 157 -15.07 -5.09 19.91
N GLY A 158 -16.12 -4.28 19.79
CA GLY A 158 -17.17 -4.10 20.80
C GLY A 158 -18.19 -5.23 20.83
N PHE A 159 -18.06 -6.25 19.96
CA PHE A 159 -19.02 -7.35 19.82
C PHE A 159 -20.43 -6.90 19.40
N GLU A 160 -20.57 -5.72 18.83
CA GLU A 160 -21.82 -5.18 18.28
C GLU A 160 -22.16 -5.79 16.91
N ARG A 161 -21.17 -6.47 16.30
CA ARG A 161 -21.23 -7.06 14.97
C ARG A 161 -20.54 -8.42 14.94
N SER A 162 -21.05 -9.35 14.13
CA SER A 162 -20.40 -10.65 13.90
C SER A 162 -19.23 -10.57 12.91
N GLN A 163 -18.27 -11.50 13.01
CA GLN A 163 -17.14 -11.59 12.07
C GLN A 163 -17.62 -11.71 10.61
N GLU A 164 -18.65 -12.53 10.36
CA GLU A 164 -19.18 -12.72 9.01
C GLU A 164 -19.77 -11.42 8.44
N SER A 165 -20.51 -10.66 9.26
CA SER A 165 -21.06 -9.36 8.84
C SER A 165 -19.96 -8.33 8.59
N TYR A 166 -18.91 -8.34 9.41
CA TYR A 166 -17.75 -7.49 9.22
C TYR A 166 -17.05 -7.77 7.89
N GLU A 167 -16.71 -9.03 7.58
CA GLU A 167 -16.01 -9.37 6.33
C GLU A 167 -16.85 -9.03 5.08
N ARG A 168 -18.16 -9.27 5.13
CA ARG A 168 -19.07 -8.94 4.03
C ARG A 168 -19.11 -7.44 3.76
N GLU A 169 -19.30 -6.61 4.78
CA GLU A 169 -19.37 -5.16 4.61
C GLU A 169 -18.01 -4.53 4.29
N LYS A 170 -16.95 -5.01 4.92
CA LYS A 170 -15.57 -4.63 4.54
C LYS A 170 -15.34 -4.80 3.05
N GLN A 171 -15.69 -5.97 2.51
CA GLN A 171 -15.51 -6.23 1.08
C GLN A 171 -16.39 -5.33 0.22
N TYR A 172 -17.67 -5.14 0.59
CA TYR A 172 -18.59 -4.23 -0.10
C TYR A 172 -18.03 -2.81 -0.21
N TYR A 173 -17.52 -2.26 0.90
CA TYR A 173 -16.96 -0.91 0.92
C TYR A 173 -15.67 -0.80 0.11
N ILE A 174 -14.75 -1.77 0.24
CA ILE A 174 -13.54 -1.84 -0.61
C ILE A 174 -13.92 -1.83 -2.09
N ASP A 175 -14.91 -2.63 -2.49
CA ASP A 175 -15.36 -2.70 -3.88
C ASP A 175 -16.03 -1.38 -4.33
N SER A 176 -16.72 -0.67 -3.43
CA SER A 176 -17.41 0.59 -3.75
C SER A 176 -16.48 1.75 -4.09
N TRP A 177 -15.25 1.75 -3.59
CA TRP A 177 -14.24 2.78 -3.88
C TRP A 177 -13.18 2.34 -4.89
N ARG A 178 -13.27 1.09 -5.39
CA ARG A 178 -12.24 0.49 -6.26
C ARG A 178 -11.99 1.26 -7.55
N ASP A 179 -13.00 1.95 -8.06
CA ASP A 179 -12.95 2.67 -9.33
C ASP A 179 -12.50 4.15 -9.19
N ILE A 180 -12.20 4.62 -7.98
CA ILE A 180 -11.71 5.99 -7.73
C ILE A 180 -10.18 5.99 -7.85
N PRO A 181 -9.61 6.64 -8.88
CA PRO A 181 -8.16 6.66 -9.07
C PRO A 181 -7.49 7.66 -8.13
N ILE A 182 -6.26 7.32 -7.73
CA ILE A 182 -5.32 8.22 -7.05
C ILE A 182 -4.08 8.30 -7.93
N THR A 183 -3.52 9.50 -8.09
CA THR A 183 -2.28 9.73 -8.82
C THR A 183 -1.19 10.22 -7.88
N LYS A 184 0.06 10.17 -8.35
CA LYS A 184 1.23 10.54 -7.57
C LYS A 184 1.86 11.83 -8.07
N VAL A 185 2.44 12.58 -7.15
CA VAL A 185 3.29 13.72 -7.48
C VAL A 185 4.56 13.22 -8.18
N ASP A 186 4.77 13.64 -9.44
CA ASP A 186 5.98 13.34 -10.19
C ASP A 186 7.01 14.47 -10.05
N HIS A 187 8.11 14.17 -9.37
CA HIS A 187 9.24 15.08 -9.21
C HIS A 187 10.40 14.82 -10.20
N SER A 188 10.32 13.75 -11.01
CA SER A 188 11.43 13.29 -11.86
C SER A 188 11.80 14.30 -12.97
N GLY A 189 10.86 15.14 -13.40
CA GLY A 189 11.06 16.16 -14.43
C GLY A 189 11.63 17.49 -13.93
N ILE A 190 11.85 17.68 -12.62
CA ILE A 190 12.28 18.97 -12.05
C ILE A 190 13.81 19.00 -11.98
N PRO A 191 14.52 19.95 -12.64
CA PRO A 191 15.97 20.07 -12.55
C PRO A 191 16.46 20.29 -11.12
N ILE A 192 17.62 19.73 -10.76
CA ILE A 192 18.21 19.84 -9.41
C ILE A 192 18.34 21.28 -8.91
N GLU A 193 18.71 22.21 -9.80
CA GLU A 193 18.82 23.64 -9.44
C GLU A 193 17.47 24.25 -9.03
N GLU A 194 16.40 23.85 -9.71
CA GLU A 194 15.04 24.30 -9.42
C GLU A 194 14.52 23.65 -8.13
N GLN A 195 14.81 22.37 -7.90
CA GLN A 195 14.51 21.71 -6.62
C GLN A 195 15.20 22.44 -5.45
N ARG A 196 16.49 22.76 -5.59
CA ARG A 196 17.26 23.47 -4.57
C ARG A 196 16.70 24.86 -4.29
N LYS A 197 16.28 25.58 -5.34
CA LYS A 197 15.65 26.89 -5.20
C LYS A 197 14.34 26.80 -4.42
N ARG A 198 13.44 25.87 -4.79
CA ARG A 198 12.16 25.65 -4.10
C ARG A 198 12.37 25.27 -2.63
N MET A 199 13.35 24.41 -2.34
CA MET A 199 13.73 24.03 -0.98
C MET A 199 14.14 25.26 -0.14
N LEU A 200 14.99 26.14 -0.68
CA LEU A 200 15.43 27.34 0.04
C LEU A 200 14.28 28.34 0.30
N GLU A 201 13.36 28.47 -0.65
CA GLU A 201 12.16 29.30 -0.49
C GLU A 201 11.24 28.75 0.61
N LEU A 202 11.02 27.43 0.66
CA LEU A 202 10.25 26.77 1.71
C LEU A 202 10.91 26.93 3.09
N MET A 203 12.22 26.66 3.21
CA MET A 203 12.95 26.83 4.47
C MET A 203 12.87 28.28 4.99
N LYS A 204 12.93 29.25 4.09
CA LYS A 204 12.80 30.67 4.45
C LYS A 204 11.39 30.98 4.96
N ALA A 205 10.36 30.47 4.28
CA ALA A 205 8.97 30.65 4.70
C ALA A 205 8.67 29.99 6.06
N GLU A 206 9.19 28.78 6.30
CA GLU A 206 9.08 28.10 7.60
C GLU A 206 9.77 28.89 8.71
N TRP A 207 10.98 29.41 8.44
CA TRP A 207 11.71 30.22 9.41
C TRP A 207 10.97 31.53 9.74
N GLU A 208 10.43 32.23 8.75
CA GLU A 208 9.61 33.44 8.95
C GLU A 208 8.30 33.16 9.70
N ALA A 209 7.72 31.96 9.53
CA ALA A 209 6.54 31.54 10.27
C ALA A 209 6.85 31.28 11.76
N LEU A 210 7.98 30.61 12.04
CA LEU A 210 8.44 30.37 13.41
C LEU A 210 8.69 31.67 14.17
N GLU A 211 9.33 32.66 13.54
CA GLU A 211 9.56 33.98 14.16
C GLU A 211 8.26 34.76 14.47
N LYS A 212 7.17 34.46 13.78
CA LYS A 212 5.85 35.08 14.02
C LYS A 212 5.07 34.38 15.12
N THR A 213 5.28 33.09 15.35
CA THR A 213 4.65 32.34 16.45
C THR A 213 5.31 32.57 17.80
N ASP A 214 6.55 33.08 17.84
CA ASP A 214 7.29 33.44 19.07
C ASP A 214 7.04 34.89 19.55
N LYS A 215 6.09 35.63 18.94
CA LYS A 215 5.68 37.00 19.32
C LYS A 215 4.23 37.05 19.77
#